data_AF-A0A836QI94-F1
#
_entry.id   AF-A0A836QI94-F1
#
_cell.length_a   1.000
_cell.length_b   1.000
_cell.length_c   1.000
_cell.angle_alpha   90.00
_cell.angle_beta   90.00
_cell.angle_gamma   90.00
#
_symmetry.space_group_name_H-M   'P 1'
#
loop_
_entity.id
_entity.type
_entity.pdbx_description
1 polymer ?
#
loop_
_entity_poly.entity_id
_entity_poly.type
_entity_poly.pdbx_seq_one_letter_code
_entity_poly.pdbx_strand_id
1 'polypeptide(L)' 'TSSKWAQDFLNTNVEEAEAREISDMEPDLAQFGGDLHEESAHVEKLFWAPVSVKLDDDSRLYVTESNRHRVQIYEPAS' A
#
# COMPACT_ATOMS: atom_id res chain seq x y z
N THR A 1 1.37 10.20 -1.03
CA THR A 1 2.60 10.85 -1.53
C THR A 1 3.80 10.01 -1.17
N SER A 2 4.72 9.79 -2.10
CA SER A 2 5.96 9.02 -1.86
C SER A 2 6.87 9.73 -0.85
N SER A 3 7.49 8.98 0.05
CA SER A 3 8.49 9.53 0.98
C SER A 3 9.75 9.96 0.23
N LYS A 4 10.61 10.77 0.87
CA LYS A 4 11.91 11.16 0.29
C LYS A 4 12.74 9.95 -0.12
N TRP A 5 12.78 8.91 0.72
CA TRP A 5 13.52 7.68 0.43
C TRP A 5 12.94 6.89 -0.75
N ALA A 6 11.62 6.81 -0.84
CA ALA A 6 10.96 6.19 -1.98
C ALA A 6 11.26 6.96 -3.28
N GLN A 7 11.28 8.29 -3.23
CA GLN A 7 11.64 9.10 -4.38
C GLN A 7 13.11 8.91 -4.80
N ASP A 8 14.04 8.89 -3.85
CA ASP A 8 15.47 8.65 -4.12
C ASP A 8 15.70 7.27 -4.76
N PHE A 9 14.97 6.25 -4.31
CA PHE A 9 14.98 4.90 -4.91
C PHE A 9 14.49 4.94 -6.36
N LEU A 10 13.34 5.55 -6.63
CA LEU A 10 12.76 5.60 -7.98
C LEU A 10 13.62 6.45 -8.94
N ASN A 11 14.22 7.54 -8.45
CA ASN A 11 15.14 8.36 -9.25
C ASN A 11 16.39 7.60 -9.68
N THR A 12 16.84 6.64 -8.86
CA THR A 12 18.02 5.81 -9.15
C THR A 12 17.66 4.60 -10.03
N ASN A 13 16.45 4.05 -9.86
CA ASN A 13 15.97 2.85 -10.57
C ASN A 13 14.90 3.24 -11.59
N VAL A 14 15.33 3.80 -12.71
CA VAL A 14 14.44 4.41 -13.71
C VAL A 14 13.42 3.41 -14.28
N GLU A 15 13.81 2.16 -14.53
CA GLU A 15 12.91 1.12 -15.05
C GLU A 15 11.77 0.79 -14.06
N GLU A 16 12.08 0.70 -12.76
CA GLU A 16 11.07 0.51 -11.71
C GLU A 16 10.16 1.73 -11.57
N ALA A 17 10.70 2.93 -11.77
CA ALA A 17 9.92 4.16 -11.76
C ALA A 17 8.95 4.24 -12.94
N GLU A 18 9.41 3.92 -14.15
CA GLU A 18 8.59 3.86 -15.36
C GLU A 18 7.51 2.78 -15.23
N ALA A 19 7.86 1.58 -14.77
CA ALA A 19 6.91 0.51 -14.53
C ALA A 19 5.83 0.91 -13.51
N ARG A 20 6.22 1.61 -12.44
CA ARG A 20 5.28 2.15 -11.45
C ARG A 20 4.37 3.23 -12.06
N GLU A 21 4.90 4.12 -12.89
CA GLU A 21 4.14 5.22 -13.49
C GLU A 21 3.02 4.71 -14.41
N ILE A 22 3.29 3.63 -15.16
CA ILE A 22 2.31 3.04 -16.08
C ILE A 22 1.39 2.00 -15.43
N SER A 23 1.66 1.58 -14.20
CA SER A 23 0.86 0.58 -13.49
C SER A 23 -0.50 1.14 -13.10
N ASP A 24 -1.55 0.34 -13.28
CA ASP A 24 -2.86 0.62 -12.68
C ASP A 24 -2.79 0.32 -11.19
N MET A 25 -2.88 1.38 -10.37
CA MET A 25 -2.83 1.27 -8.91
C MET A 25 -4.21 1.01 -8.29
N GLU A 26 -5.28 1.08 -9.10
CA GLU A 26 -6.67 0.91 -8.67
C GLU A 26 -7.44 0.00 -9.64
N PRO A 27 -6.99 -1.25 -9.82
CA PRO A 27 -7.61 -2.19 -10.75
C PRO A 27 -9.09 -2.45 -10.40
N ASP A 28 -9.93 -2.66 -11.42
CA ASP A 28 -11.31 -3.12 -11.21
C ASP A 28 -11.30 -4.49 -10.51
N LEU A 29 -11.88 -4.57 -9.31
CA LEU A 29 -11.92 -5.78 -8.49
C LEU A 29 -12.59 -6.96 -9.21
N ALA A 30 -13.52 -6.68 -10.14
CA ALA A 30 -14.20 -7.71 -10.91
C ALA A 30 -13.22 -8.61 -11.69
N GLN A 31 -12.02 -8.11 -12.02
CA GLN A 31 -11.00 -8.89 -12.72
C GLN A 31 -10.45 -10.07 -11.91
N PHE A 32 -10.56 -10.02 -10.57
CA PHE A 32 -10.09 -11.06 -9.66
C PHE A 32 -11.16 -12.11 -9.35
N GLY A 33 -12.35 -12.00 -9.94
CA GLY A 33 -13.42 -12.99 -9.79
C GLY A 33 -13.95 -13.14 -8.37
N GLY A 34 -13.75 -12.13 -7.50
CA GLY A 34 -14.17 -12.16 -6.10
C GLY A 34 -13.22 -12.92 -5.16
N ASP A 35 -12.02 -13.29 -5.61
CA ASP A 35 -11.01 -13.87 -4.73
C ASP A 35 -10.39 -12.77 -3.86
N LEU A 36 -10.77 -12.75 -2.58
CA LEU A 36 -10.29 -11.78 -1.60
C LEU A 36 -8.76 -11.80 -1.44
N HIS A 37 -8.10 -12.94 -1.64
CA HIS A 37 -6.64 -13.01 -1.60
C HIS A 37 -6.02 -12.24 -2.76
N GLU A 38 -6.50 -12.50 -3.98
CA GLU A 38 -6.02 -11.87 -5.21
C GLU A 38 -6.31 -10.38 -5.21
N GLU A 39 -7.54 -9.98 -4.87
CA GLU A 39 -7.92 -8.57 -4.70
C GLU A 39 -6.97 -7.86 -3.73
N SER A 40 -6.72 -8.46 -2.57
CA SER A 40 -5.86 -7.88 -1.55
C SER A 40 -4.39 -7.84 -1.95
N ALA A 41 -3.90 -8.87 -2.66
CA ALA A 41 -2.52 -8.96 -3.15
C ALA A 41 -2.23 -7.93 -4.24
N HIS A 42 -3.22 -7.61 -5.08
CA HIS A 42 -3.07 -6.73 -6.25
C HIS A 42 -3.52 -5.28 -6.01
N VAL A 43 -4.35 -4.99 -5.01
CA VAL A 43 -4.78 -3.61 -4.71
C VAL A 43 -4.01 -3.04 -3.53
N GLU A 44 -3.26 -1.96 -3.76
CA GLU A 44 -2.38 -1.37 -2.76
C GLU A 44 -3.16 -0.95 -1.49
N LYS A 45 -4.35 -0.38 -1.64
CA LYS A 45 -5.18 0.12 -0.52
C LYS A 45 -5.75 -0.98 0.39
N LEU A 46 -5.83 -2.22 -0.09
CA LEU A 46 -6.35 -3.35 0.69
C LEU A 46 -5.23 -3.95 1.55
N PHE A 47 -5.60 -4.58 2.67
CA PHE A 47 -4.64 -5.24 3.55
C PHE A 47 -4.22 -6.60 3.01
N TRP A 48 -2.91 -6.85 2.99
CA TRP A 48 -2.37 -8.16 2.64
C TRP A 48 -1.44 -8.67 3.74
N ALA A 49 -1.96 -9.63 4.52
CA ALA A 49 -1.36 -10.17 5.74
C ALA A 49 -1.02 -9.08 6.80
N PRO A 50 -2.04 -8.38 7.34
CA PRO A 50 -1.83 -7.46 8.46
C PRO A 50 -1.43 -8.23 9.72
N VAL A 51 -0.47 -7.69 10.46
CA VAL A 51 0.18 -8.36 11.61
C VAL A 51 -0.11 -7.66 12.94
N SER A 52 -0.17 -6.33 12.94
CA SER A 52 -0.36 -5.55 14.16
C SER A 52 -1.11 -4.26 13.89
N VAL A 53 -1.82 -3.78 14.91
CA VAL A 53 -2.59 -2.54 14.91
C VAL A 53 -2.24 -1.77 16.18
N LYS A 54 -1.92 -0.47 16.04
CA LYS A 54 -1.60 0.43 17.16
C LYS A 54 -2.26 1.79 16.98
N LEU A 55 -2.67 2.40 18.08
CA LEU A 55 -3.11 3.80 18.14
C LEU A 55 -2.02 4.62 18.84
N ASP A 56 -1.77 5.84 18.37
CA ASP A 56 -0.99 6.83 19.09
C ASP A 56 -1.90 7.78 19.89
N ASP A 57 -1.27 8.72 20.62
CA ASP A 57 -1.98 9.71 21.45
C ASP A 57 -2.82 10.70 20.63
N ASP A 58 -2.51 10.84 19.33
CA ASP A 58 -3.26 11.66 18.36
C ASP A 58 -4.40 10.87 17.69
N SER A 59 -4.68 9.64 18.15
CA SER A 59 -5.69 8.74 17.58
C SER A 59 -5.41 8.27 16.14
N ARG A 60 -4.17 8.35 15.66
CA ARG A 60 -3.79 7.76 14.36
C ARG A 60 -3.66 6.25 14.48
N LEU A 61 -4.18 5.53 13.51
CA LEU A 61 -4.12 4.06 13.44
C LEU A 61 -2.95 3.62 12.56
N TYR A 62 -2.03 2.86 13.13
CA TYR A 62 -0.91 2.25 12.43
C TYR A 62 -1.19 0.76 12.24
N VAL A 63 -1.09 0.29 11.00
CA VAL A 63 -1.26 -1.12 10.64
C VAL A 63 0.01 -1.61 9.94
N THR A 64 0.63 -2.68 10.46
CA THR A 64 1.82 -3.29 9.85
C THR A 64 1.43 -4.52 9.02
N GLU A 65 2.03 -4.70 7.85
CA GLU A 65 1.77 -5.84 6.94
C GLU A 65 3.05 -6.62 6.64
N SER A 66 2.99 -7.96 6.68
CA SER A 66 4.16 -8.80 6.43
C SER A 66 4.48 -8.93 4.94
N ASN A 67 3.47 -9.10 4.09
CA ASN A 67 3.68 -9.44 2.68
C ASN A 67 4.17 -8.27 1.84
N ARG A 68 3.84 -7.03 2.23
CA ARG A 68 4.26 -5.81 1.53
C ARG A 68 5.37 -5.02 2.22
N HIS A 69 5.88 -5.51 3.36
CA HIS A 69 6.89 -4.79 4.16
C HIS A 69 6.51 -3.33 4.42
N ARG A 70 5.23 -3.09 4.74
CA ARG A 70 4.61 -1.76 4.79
C ARG A 70 4.00 -1.47 6.16
N VAL A 71 3.96 -0.18 6.50
CA VAL A 71 3.09 0.38 7.55
C VAL A 71 2.09 1.34 6.89
N GLN A 72 0.79 1.11 7.10
CA GLN A 72 -0.27 2.03 6.72
C GLN A 72 -0.68 2.87 7.94
N ILE A 73 -0.89 4.16 7.72
CA ILE A 73 -1.26 5.13 8.76
C ILE A 73 -2.60 5.75 8.37
N TYR A 74 -3.60 5.63 9.23
CA TYR A 74 -4.90 6.25 9.05
C TYR A 74 -5.08 7.37 10.07
N GLU A 75 -5.58 8.51 9.60
CA GLU A 75 -5.95 9.64 10.43
C GLU A 75 -7.39 9.49 10.94
N PRO A 76 -7.73 10.04 12.12
CA PRO A 76 -9.10 10.16 12.58
C PRO A 76 -9.98 10.87 11.54
N ALA A 77 -11.24 10.44 11.43
CA ALA A 77 -12.23 11.19 10.65
C ALA A 77 -12.39 12.60 11.24
N SER A 78 -12.38 13.62 10.38
CA SER A 78 -12.65 15.02 10.75
C SER A 78 -14.13 15.29 11.00
#